data_AF-A0AAU7ANX0-F1
#
_entry.id   AF-A0AAU7ANX0-F1
#
_cell.length_a   1.000
_cell.length_b   1.000
_cell.length_c   1.000
_cell.angle_alpha   90.00
_cell.angle_beta   90.00
_cell.angle_gamma   90.00
#
_symmetry.space_group_name_H-M   'P 1'
#
loop_
_entity.id
_entity.type
_entity.pdbx_description
1 polymer ?
#
loop_
_entity_poly.entity_id
_entity_poly.type
_entity_poly.pdbx_seq_one_letter_code
_entity_poly.pdbx_strand_id
1 'polypeptide(L)'
;MLTDQKLLAGRRRLDFDVNKAMADRCPLLELEAYASSSDLQARRNEITDPAQGHRASHYRATFKIPTLVGPGKFVDETVIHIDAEVAGYPRTPPASWVLTQTPYSPHFRQGTVVCIGEIWDAPDSVLMGHVIRHHARLLNWHEVARGGGYAGWNGAAIAYHRKTYGTRPLNDGLQYPMIPEDVAYGIVEGTATEIEDVDLFGDVTRQQPVDESADDLFETDDRPTATDLGDLFATDGRGPR
;
A
#
# COMPACT_ATOMS: atom_id res chain seq x y z
N MET A 1 -19.71 9.44 -17.47
CA MET A 1 -18.36 9.20 -16.93
C MET A 1 -18.15 10.11 -15.73
N LEU A 2 -17.69 9.59 -14.60
CA LEU A 2 -17.21 10.44 -13.51
C LEU A 2 -15.88 11.08 -13.93
N THR A 3 -15.66 12.33 -13.58
CA THR A 3 -14.38 13.00 -13.80
C THR A 3 -13.29 12.33 -12.95
N ASP A 4 -12.05 12.25 -13.42
CA ASP A 4 -10.92 11.68 -12.67
C ASP A 4 -10.82 12.21 -11.24
N GLN A 5 -11.13 13.50 -11.04
CA GLN A 5 -11.15 14.13 -9.72
C GLN A 5 -12.19 13.53 -8.76
N LYS A 6 -13.37 13.12 -9.26
CA LYS A 6 -14.42 12.49 -8.43
C LYS A 6 -14.03 11.07 -8.04
N LEU A 7 -13.42 10.33 -8.97
CA LEU A 7 -12.88 8.99 -8.70
C LEU A 7 -11.76 9.06 -7.66
N LEU A 8 -10.83 10.00 -7.81
CA LEU A 8 -9.75 10.22 -6.85
C LEU A 8 -10.29 10.62 -5.46
N ALA A 9 -11.24 11.55 -5.41
CA ALA A 9 -11.86 11.97 -4.14
C ALA A 9 -12.58 10.81 -3.45
N GLY A 10 -13.34 10.00 -4.20
CA GLY A 10 -13.99 8.80 -3.68
C GLY A 10 -12.99 7.77 -3.17
N ARG A 11 -11.91 7.54 -3.92
CA ARG A 11 -10.84 6.63 -3.52
C ARG A 11 -10.15 7.09 -2.23
N ARG A 12 -9.74 8.35 -2.14
CA ARG A 12 -9.11 8.91 -0.93
C ARG A 12 -10.03 8.81 0.28
N ARG A 13 -11.33 9.06 0.08
CA ARG A 13 -12.33 8.90 1.14
C ARG A 13 -12.40 7.44 1.63
N LEU A 14 -12.48 6.47 0.71
CA LEU A 14 -12.48 5.05 1.06
C LEU A 14 -11.20 4.66 1.80
N ASP A 15 -10.03 5.06 1.30
CA ASP A 15 -8.74 4.80 1.95
C ASP A 15 -8.70 5.41 3.37
N PHE A 16 -9.20 6.64 3.55
CA PHE A 16 -9.30 7.27 4.86
C PHE A 16 -10.20 6.47 5.83
N ASP A 17 -11.42 6.13 5.41
CA ASP A 17 -12.38 5.42 6.26
C ASP A 17 -11.83 4.04 6.67
N VAL A 18 -11.25 3.29 5.71
CA VAL A 18 -10.62 1.99 5.94
C VAL A 18 -9.45 2.12 6.91
N ASN A 19 -8.51 3.04 6.67
CA ASN A 19 -7.33 3.16 7.51
C ASN A 19 -7.68 3.64 8.93
N LYS A 20 -8.69 4.51 9.07
CA LYS A 20 -9.18 4.95 10.38
C LYS A 20 -9.75 3.77 11.17
N ALA A 21 -10.62 2.97 10.54
CA ALA A 21 -11.17 1.76 11.16
C ALA A 21 -10.08 0.71 11.47
N MET A 22 -9.03 0.58 10.65
CA MET A 22 -7.87 -0.27 10.96
C MET A 22 -7.15 0.18 12.24
N ALA A 23 -6.88 1.48 12.38
CA ALA A 23 -6.21 2.04 13.56
C ALA A 23 -7.08 1.88 14.82
N ASP A 24 -8.39 2.14 14.72
CA ASP A 24 -9.31 2.01 15.85
C ASP A 24 -9.46 0.54 16.33
N ARG A 25 -9.24 -0.44 15.45
CA ARG A 25 -9.32 -1.88 15.75
C ARG A 25 -7.96 -2.52 16.10
N CYS A 26 -6.84 -1.82 15.95
CA CYS A 26 -5.50 -2.38 16.12
C CYS A 26 -4.64 -1.53 17.06
N PRO A 27 -4.34 -2.00 18.29
CA PRO A 27 -3.56 -1.21 19.27
C PRO A 27 -2.09 -1.00 18.87
N LEU A 28 -1.60 -1.72 17.86
CA LEU A 28 -0.23 -1.62 17.34
C LEU A 28 -0.08 -0.53 16.27
N LEU A 29 -1.18 0.09 15.85
CA LEU A 29 -1.19 1.08 14.77
C LEU A 29 -1.85 2.36 15.27
N GLU A 30 -1.11 3.45 15.24
CA GLU A 30 -1.68 4.80 15.26
C GLU A 30 -1.56 5.40 13.86
N LEU A 31 -2.58 6.14 13.45
CA LEU A 31 -2.64 6.72 12.12
C LEU A 31 -3.22 8.12 12.19
N GLU A 32 -2.45 9.08 11.65
CA GLU A 32 -2.87 10.46 11.46
C GLU A 32 -2.93 10.74 9.95
N ALA A 33 -3.97 11.43 9.48
CA ALA A 33 -4.15 11.78 8.08
C ALA A 33 -4.12 13.30 7.86
N TYR A 34 -3.51 13.73 6.76
CA TYR A 34 -3.30 15.14 6.44
C TYR A 34 -3.58 15.42 4.96
N ALA A 35 -3.96 16.66 4.67
CA ALA A 35 -4.21 17.15 3.31
C ALA A 35 -2.93 17.61 2.60
N SER A 36 -1.84 17.84 3.32
CA SER A 36 -0.56 18.28 2.76
C SER A 36 0.63 17.72 3.54
N SER A 37 1.77 17.58 2.85
CA SER A 37 3.03 17.15 3.47
C SER A 37 3.52 18.15 4.53
N SER A 38 3.29 19.44 4.32
CA SER A 38 3.62 20.49 5.29
C SER A 38 2.82 20.36 6.59
N ASP A 39 1.52 20.06 6.50
CA ASP A 39 0.67 19.83 7.67
C ASP A 39 1.08 18.56 8.43
N LEU A 40 1.43 17.49 7.72
CA LEU A 40 1.98 16.28 8.31
C LEU A 40 3.29 16.55 9.06
N GLN A 41 4.23 17.27 8.43
CA GLN A 41 5.52 17.61 9.04
C GLN A 41 5.37 18.47 10.29
N ALA A 42 4.46 19.45 10.24
CA ALA A 42 4.15 20.32 11.36
C ALA A 42 3.16 19.72 12.37
N ARG A 43 2.60 18.53 12.08
CA ARG A 43 1.55 17.84 12.83
C ARG A 43 0.39 18.76 13.21
N ARG A 44 -0.17 19.44 12.22
CA ARG A 44 -1.30 20.38 12.37
C ARG A 44 -2.41 20.04 11.39
N ASN A 45 -3.63 20.50 11.66
CA ASN A 45 -4.78 20.30 10.78
C ASN A 45 -5.00 18.82 10.40
N GLU A 46 -4.85 17.92 11.38
CA GLU A 46 -5.17 16.51 11.18
C GLU A 46 -6.63 16.36 10.71
N ILE A 47 -6.84 15.50 9.71
CA ILE A 47 -8.16 15.16 9.22
C ILE A 47 -8.76 14.13 10.16
N THR A 48 -9.59 14.59 11.10
CA THR A 48 -10.32 13.72 12.04
C THR A 48 -11.79 13.52 11.67
N ASP A 49 -12.33 14.37 10.79
CA ASP A 49 -13.73 14.32 10.35
C ASP A 49 -13.87 13.48 9.09
N PRO A 50 -14.57 12.33 9.16
CA PRO A 50 -15.57 11.89 8.21
C PRO A 50 -15.52 12.55 6.84
N ALA A 51 -16.31 13.62 6.78
CA ALA A 51 -16.64 14.41 5.60
C ALA A 51 -15.41 14.92 4.85
N GLN A 52 -14.29 15.11 5.54
CA GLN A 52 -13.04 15.63 4.98
C GLN A 52 -12.09 14.53 4.45
N GLY A 53 -12.41 13.25 4.63
CA GLY A 53 -11.53 12.13 4.22
C GLY A 53 -11.13 12.13 2.73
N HIS A 54 -11.94 12.74 1.85
CA HIS A 54 -11.60 12.92 0.44
C HIS A 54 -10.33 13.78 0.20
N ARG A 55 -9.90 14.54 1.22
CA ARG A 55 -8.70 15.37 1.21
C ARG A 55 -7.47 14.63 1.73
N ALA A 56 -7.60 13.44 2.30
CA ALA A 56 -6.49 12.69 2.86
C ALA A 56 -5.54 12.23 1.76
N SER A 57 -4.36 12.86 1.68
CA SER A 57 -3.31 12.53 0.71
C SER A 57 -2.01 12.10 1.38
N HIS A 58 -1.81 12.42 2.66
CA HIS A 58 -0.64 11.98 3.41
C HIS A 58 -1.04 11.34 4.73
N TYR A 59 -0.38 10.25 5.08
CA TYR A 59 -0.59 9.52 6.31
C TYR A 59 0.70 9.43 7.10
N ARG A 60 0.61 9.63 8.41
CA ARG A 60 1.67 9.30 9.36
C ARG A 60 1.24 8.06 10.12
N ALA A 61 1.83 6.91 9.78
CA ALA A 61 1.58 5.64 10.43
C ALA A 61 2.66 5.37 11.48
N THR A 62 2.26 5.29 12.76
CA THR A 62 3.14 4.87 13.86
C THR A 62 2.85 3.42 14.19
N PHE A 63 3.83 2.56 13.94
CA PHE A 63 3.77 1.13 14.22
C PHE A 63 4.45 0.85 15.56
N LYS A 64 3.71 0.35 16.54
CA LYS A 64 4.21 -0.09 17.86
C LYS A 64 4.68 -1.54 17.81
N ILE A 65 5.57 -1.82 16.86
CA ILE A 65 6.10 -3.15 16.59
C ILE A 65 7.60 -3.10 16.92
N PRO A 66 8.11 -3.99 17.81
CA PRO A 66 9.54 -4.10 18.05
C PRO A 66 10.31 -4.30 16.75
N THR A 67 11.00 -3.26 16.31
CA THR A 67 11.62 -3.19 15.00
C THR A 67 13.13 -3.33 15.14
N LEU A 68 13.73 -4.27 14.43
CA LEU A 68 15.17 -4.44 14.40
C LEU A 68 15.83 -3.21 13.75
N VAL A 69 16.77 -2.55 14.42
CA VAL A 69 17.54 -1.38 13.91
C VAL A 69 19.04 -1.62 13.88
N GLY A 70 19.46 -2.83 14.24
CA GLY A 70 20.81 -3.35 14.11
C GLY A 70 20.89 -4.77 14.68
N PRO A 71 22.05 -5.44 14.61
CA PRO A 71 22.22 -6.76 15.21
C PRO A 71 21.88 -6.76 16.70
N GLY A 72 20.79 -7.43 17.07
CA GLY A 72 20.30 -7.55 18.45
C GLY A 72 19.74 -6.26 19.06
N LYS A 73 19.50 -5.21 18.27
CA LYS A 73 19.02 -3.90 18.74
C LYS A 73 17.64 -3.60 18.17
N PHE A 74 16.73 -3.16 19.04
CA PHE A 74 15.35 -2.89 18.71
C PHE A 74 14.94 -1.48 19.11
N VAL A 75 13.94 -0.95 18.41
CA VAL A 75 13.13 0.20 18.84
C VAL A 75 11.68 -0.25 18.96
N ASP A 76 10.93 0.33 19.89
CA ASP A 76 9.55 -0.06 20.15
C ASP A 76 8.57 0.48 19.10
N GLU A 77 8.96 1.56 18.41
CA GLU A 77 8.10 2.26 17.46
C GLU A 77 8.86 2.64 16.18
N THR A 78 8.18 2.49 15.05
CA THR A 78 8.63 3.01 13.76
C THR A 78 7.55 3.89 13.15
N VAL A 79 7.93 5.07 12.65
CA VAL A 79 6.99 5.99 11.99
C VAL A 79 7.27 6.04 10.51
N ILE A 80 6.23 5.86 9.70
CA ILE A 80 6.29 5.90 8.24
C ILE A 80 5.33 6.99 7.73
N HIS A 81 5.85 7.88 6.90
CA HIS A 81 5.04 8.77 6.06
C HIS A 81 4.64 8.01 4.81
N ILE A 82 3.36 8.01 4.47
CA ILE A 82 2.82 7.46 3.24
C ILE A 82 2.14 8.57 2.45
N ASP A 83 2.47 8.70 1.16
CA ASP A 83 2.07 9.79 0.29
C ASP A 83 1.31 9.29 -0.94
N ALA A 84 0.03 9.66 -1.00
CA ALA A 84 -0.88 9.41 -2.11
C ALA A 84 -1.02 10.62 -3.05
N GLU A 85 -0.20 11.67 -2.89
CA GLU A 85 -0.06 12.78 -3.84
C GLU A 85 0.97 12.46 -4.94
N VAL A 86 0.92 11.23 -5.43
CA VAL A 86 1.72 10.77 -6.57
C VAL A 86 0.92 10.93 -7.87
N ALA A 87 1.61 11.21 -8.98
CA ALA A 87 1.00 11.28 -10.28
C ALA A 87 0.36 9.93 -10.66
N GLY A 88 -0.95 9.93 -10.92
CA GLY A 88 -1.69 8.74 -11.34
C GLY A 88 -2.30 7.90 -10.21
N TYR A 89 -2.24 8.33 -8.95
CA TYR A 89 -2.96 7.64 -7.87
C TYR A 89 -4.46 7.49 -8.18
N PRO A 90 -5.10 6.32 -7.94
CA PRO A 90 -4.57 5.10 -7.33
C PRO A 90 -3.88 4.10 -8.28
N ARG A 91 -3.83 4.37 -9.59
CA ARG A 91 -3.15 3.46 -10.55
C ARG A 91 -1.64 3.38 -10.31
N THR A 92 -1.05 4.45 -9.79
CA THR A 92 0.34 4.49 -9.33
C THR A 92 0.38 4.25 -7.82
N PRO A 93 1.30 3.42 -7.31
CA PRO A 93 1.45 3.17 -5.87
C PRO A 93 1.81 4.44 -5.09
N PRO A 94 1.34 4.58 -3.84
CA PRO A 94 1.79 5.66 -2.99
C PRO A 94 3.29 5.51 -2.68
N ALA A 95 3.96 6.65 -2.45
CA ALA A 95 5.33 6.65 -1.97
C ALA A 95 5.35 6.55 -0.43
N SER A 96 6.41 6.01 0.16
CA SER A 96 6.52 5.86 1.62
C SER A 96 7.94 6.07 2.11
N TRP A 97 8.12 6.72 3.25
CA TRP A 97 9.44 6.99 3.85
C TRP A 97 9.41 6.79 5.36
N VAL A 98 10.51 6.26 5.91
CA VAL A 98 10.68 6.16 7.36
C VAL A 98 11.07 7.53 7.93
N LEU A 99 10.33 7.99 8.94
CA LEU A 99 10.58 9.25 9.65
C LEU A 99 11.43 9.07 10.93
N THR A 100 11.51 7.85 11.45
CA THR A 100 12.32 7.47 12.62
C THR A 100 13.63 6.80 12.21
N GLN A 101 14.30 6.13 13.15
CA GLN A 101 15.45 5.29 12.84
C GLN A 101 15.11 4.24 11.78
N THR A 102 15.93 4.18 10.72
CA THR A 102 15.74 3.23 9.62
C THR A 102 15.83 1.78 10.13
N PRO A 103 14.82 0.92 9.85
CA PRO A 103 14.87 -0.50 10.18
C PRO A 103 16.07 -1.20 9.54
N TYR A 104 16.70 -2.09 10.29
CA TYR A 104 17.74 -3.00 9.82
C TYR A 104 17.09 -4.15 9.06
N SER A 105 16.69 -3.88 7.81
CA SER A 105 16.00 -4.79 6.89
C SER A 105 16.38 -4.46 5.44
N PRO A 106 16.23 -5.42 4.49
CA PRO A 106 16.54 -5.17 3.08
C PRO A 106 15.59 -4.20 2.37
N HIS A 107 14.44 -3.87 2.96
CA HIS A 107 13.41 -3.02 2.34
C HIS A 107 13.53 -1.54 2.68
N PHE A 108 14.35 -1.19 3.68
CA PHE A 108 14.43 0.16 4.21
C PHE A 108 15.83 0.73 3.99
N ARG A 109 15.87 1.97 3.52
CA ARG A 109 17.09 2.76 3.39
C ARG A 109 16.74 4.21 3.68
N GLN A 110 17.56 4.87 4.51
CA GLN A 110 17.34 6.27 4.88
C GLN A 110 17.20 7.15 3.63
N GLY A 111 16.18 8.00 3.61
CA GLY A 111 15.91 8.94 2.51
C GLY A 111 15.47 8.28 1.20
N THR A 112 15.22 6.96 1.18
CA THR A 112 14.72 6.23 0.01
C THR A 112 13.28 5.80 0.24
N VAL A 113 12.52 5.69 -0.84
CA VAL A 113 11.15 5.14 -0.79
C VAL A 113 11.20 3.70 -0.29
N VAL A 114 10.32 3.34 0.64
CA VAL A 114 10.13 1.96 1.11
C VAL A 114 9.63 1.12 -0.05
N CYS A 115 10.29 -0.01 -0.31
CA CYS A 115 9.87 -0.92 -1.36
C CYS A 115 8.60 -1.67 -0.93
N ILE A 116 7.47 -1.36 -1.56
CA ILE A 116 6.19 -2.04 -1.31
C ILE A 116 5.98 -3.30 -2.18
N GLY A 117 6.90 -3.55 -3.13
CA GLY A 117 6.89 -4.73 -3.99
C GLY A 117 5.66 -4.86 -4.89
N GLU A 118 5.27 -6.10 -5.16
CA GLU A 118 4.18 -6.51 -6.07
C GLU A 118 2.78 -6.32 -5.47
N ILE A 119 2.69 -5.78 -4.24
CA ILE A 119 1.39 -5.60 -3.59
C ILE A 119 0.47 -4.67 -4.39
N TRP A 120 1.02 -3.81 -5.24
CA TRP A 120 0.27 -2.82 -6.02
C TRP A 120 0.01 -3.23 -7.47
N ASP A 121 0.24 -4.49 -7.84
CA ASP A 121 0.04 -4.97 -9.23
C ASP A 121 -1.44 -4.99 -9.65
N ALA A 122 -2.37 -4.91 -8.69
CA ALA A 122 -3.82 -4.82 -8.91
C ALA A 122 -4.41 -3.56 -8.24
N PRO A 123 -4.15 -2.35 -8.76
CA PRO A 123 -4.46 -1.08 -8.08
C PRO A 123 -5.94 -0.86 -7.77
N ASP A 124 -6.83 -1.52 -8.51
CA ASP A 124 -8.28 -1.46 -8.30
C ASP A 124 -8.74 -2.29 -7.09
N SER A 125 -7.98 -3.32 -6.71
CA SER A 125 -8.28 -4.21 -5.59
C SER A 125 -7.45 -3.91 -4.34
N VAL A 126 -6.41 -3.07 -4.48
CA VAL A 126 -5.45 -2.77 -3.42
C VAL A 126 -5.76 -1.39 -2.86
N LEU A 127 -5.97 -1.33 -1.55
CA LEU A 127 -6.22 -0.10 -0.78
C LEU A 127 -4.97 0.38 -0.04
N MET A 128 -4.95 1.64 0.40
CA MET A 128 -3.89 2.17 1.26
C MET A 128 -3.67 1.31 2.52
N GLY A 129 -4.75 0.76 3.08
CA GLY A 129 -4.68 -0.16 4.23
C GLY A 129 -3.83 -1.41 3.96
N HIS A 130 -3.80 -1.90 2.72
CA HIS A 130 -2.95 -3.03 2.35
C HIS A 130 -1.46 -2.66 2.39
N VAL A 131 -1.11 -1.43 1.99
CA VAL A 131 0.26 -0.90 2.10
C VAL A 131 0.66 -0.72 3.57
N ILE A 132 -0.23 -0.20 4.41
CA ILE A 132 0.00 -0.09 5.86
C ILE A 132 0.25 -1.46 6.50
N ARG A 133 -0.61 -2.44 6.21
CA ARG A 133 -0.44 -3.82 6.67
C ARG A 133 0.88 -4.43 6.15
N HIS A 134 1.24 -4.15 4.91
CA HIS A 134 2.50 -4.61 4.31
C HIS A 134 3.71 -4.03 5.04
N HIS A 135 3.74 -2.73 5.34
CA HIS A 135 4.80 -2.14 6.15
C HIS A 135 4.95 -2.81 7.51
N ALA A 136 3.84 -3.08 8.21
CA ALA A 136 3.88 -3.80 9.49
C ALA A 136 4.53 -5.19 9.36
N ARG A 137 4.25 -5.92 8.25
CA ARG A 137 4.89 -7.20 7.95
C ARG A 137 6.38 -7.05 7.66
N LEU A 138 6.79 -6.03 6.90
CA LEU A 138 8.20 -5.76 6.62
C LEU A 138 8.99 -5.44 7.90
N LEU A 139 8.40 -4.66 8.82
CA LEU A 139 9.02 -4.35 10.12
C LEU A 139 9.23 -5.61 10.98
N ASN A 140 8.31 -6.57 10.89
CA ASN A 140 8.38 -7.85 11.60
C ASN A 140 9.10 -8.97 10.81
N TRP A 141 9.71 -8.66 9.67
CA TRP A 141 10.34 -9.66 8.77
C TRP A 141 9.40 -10.81 8.36
N HIS A 142 8.10 -10.52 8.25
CA HIS A 142 7.08 -11.52 7.92
C HIS A 142 6.71 -11.49 6.44
N GLU A 143 7.71 -11.71 5.61
CA GLU A 143 7.61 -11.81 4.15
C GLU A 143 8.09 -13.17 3.65
N VAL A 144 7.58 -13.57 2.48
CA VAL A 144 8.06 -14.79 1.83
C VAL A 144 9.46 -14.52 1.31
N ALA A 145 10.42 -15.36 1.69
CA ALA A 145 11.79 -15.22 1.23
C ALA A 145 11.84 -15.22 -0.30
N ARG A 146 12.27 -14.10 -0.89
CA ARG A 146 12.57 -14.04 -2.32
C ARG A 146 13.79 -14.91 -2.57
N GLY A 147 13.64 -15.95 -3.40
CA GLY A 147 14.75 -16.82 -3.79
C GLY A 147 15.84 -16.06 -4.57
N GLY A 148 16.92 -16.76 -4.95
CA GLY A 148 17.80 -16.26 -6.02
C GLY A 148 18.73 -15.08 -5.70
N GLY A 149 19.24 -14.97 -4.47
CA GLY A 149 20.31 -14.00 -4.17
C GLY A 149 19.86 -12.55 -3.96
N TYR A 150 18.55 -12.31 -3.76
CA TYR A 150 18.05 -11.00 -3.37
C TYR A 150 18.73 -10.51 -2.08
N ALA A 151 19.41 -9.37 -2.17
CA ALA A 151 20.08 -8.72 -1.03
C ALA A 151 19.36 -7.43 -0.56
N GLY A 152 18.41 -6.93 -1.35
CA GLY A 152 17.79 -5.62 -1.15
C GLY A 152 18.82 -4.52 -0.90
N TRP A 153 18.50 -3.58 -0.01
CA TRP A 153 19.41 -2.52 0.42
C TRP A 153 20.42 -2.94 1.49
N ASN A 154 20.24 -4.11 2.12
CA ASN A 154 21.02 -4.50 3.29
C ASN A 154 21.19 -6.03 3.40
N GLY A 155 22.16 -6.57 2.65
CA GLY A 155 22.48 -8.00 2.68
C GLY A 155 22.98 -8.48 4.06
N ALA A 156 23.61 -7.62 4.84
CA ALA A 156 24.06 -7.95 6.20
C ALA A 156 22.88 -8.18 7.15
N ALA A 157 21.79 -7.44 6.98
CA ALA A 157 20.55 -7.67 7.73
C ALA A 157 19.94 -9.02 7.39
N ILE A 158 19.90 -9.42 6.11
CA ILE A 158 19.42 -10.74 5.69
C ILE A 158 20.27 -11.85 6.29
N ALA A 159 21.60 -11.73 6.21
CA ALA A 159 22.52 -12.73 6.75
C ALA A 159 22.35 -12.89 8.27
N TYR A 160 22.25 -11.77 8.99
CA TYR A 160 21.96 -11.76 10.42
C TYR A 160 20.61 -12.40 10.73
N HIS A 161 19.55 -11.99 10.02
CA HIS A 161 18.20 -12.50 10.24
C HIS A 161 18.11 -14.01 10.02
N ARG A 162 18.69 -14.50 8.93
CA ARG A 162 18.78 -15.93 8.62
C ARG A 162 19.51 -16.71 9.71
N LYS A 163 20.66 -16.19 10.17
CA LYS A 163 21.48 -16.85 11.20
C LYS A 163 20.78 -16.89 12.56
N THR A 164 20.11 -15.80 12.96
CA THR A 164 19.59 -15.62 14.32
C THR A 164 18.15 -16.12 14.47
N TYR A 165 17.28 -15.86 13.48
CA TYR A 165 15.84 -16.17 13.55
C TYR A 165 15.44 -17.33 12.64
N GLY A 166 16.37 -17.85 11.83
CA GLY A 166 16.08 -18.98 10.95
C GLY A 166 15.03 -18.65 9.90
N THR A 167 14.98 -17.39 9.43
CA THR A 167 13.98 -16.84 8.47
C THR A 167 12.55 -16.71 9.00
N ARG A 168 12.29 -17.01 10.27
CA ARG A 168 11.00 -16.73 10.90
C ARG A 168 10.82 -15.24 11.18
N PRO A 169 9.57 -14.74 11.23
CA PRO A 169 9.26 -13.41 11.74
C PRO A 169 9.95 -13.11 13.09
N LEU A 170 10.18 -11.82 13.36
CA LEU A 170 10.73 -11.39 14.65
C LEU A 170 9.77 -11.74 15.81
N ASN A 171 8.46 -11.64 15.55
CA ASN A 171 7.39 -12.07 16.44
C ASN A 171 6.33 -12.87 15.67
N ASP A 172 6.31 -14.19 15.86
CA ASP A 172 5.37 -15.12 15.22
C ASP A 172 3.90 -14.91 15.67
N GLY A 173 3.68 -14.34 16.87
CA GLY A 173 2.36 -14.10 17.44
C GLY A 173 1.77 -12.72 17.13
N LEU A 174 2.45 -11.91 16.32
CA LEU A 174 2.03 -10.54 16.04
C LEU A 174 0.73 -10.51 15.22
N GLN A 175 -0.29 -9.84 15.75
CA GLN A 175 -1.54 -9.58 15.03
C GLN A 175 -1.42 -8.29 14.23
N TYR A 176 -1.43 -8.39 12.90
CA TYR A 176 -1.33 -7.24 12.03
C TYR A 176 -2.65 -6.46 11.95
N PRO A 177 -2.60 -5.16 11.62
CA PRO A 177 -3.79 -4.42 11.22
C PRO A 177 -4.53 -5.16 10.10
N MET A 178 -5.80 -5.49 10.34
CA MET A 178 -6.66 -6.19 9.39
C MET A 178 -7.53 -5.19 8.67
N ILE A 179 -7.74 -5.40 7.36
CA ILE A 179 -8.65 -4.57 6.56
C ILE A 179 -10.08 -4.81 7.06
N PRO A 180 -10.81 -3.77 7.50
CA PRO A 180 -12.21 -3.88 7.88
C PRO A 180 -13.06 -4.15 6.63
N GLU A 181 -13.43 -5.40 6.38
CA GLU A 181 -14.19 -5.81 5.18
C GLU A 181 -15.57 -5.13 5.09
N ASP A 182 -16.17 -4.83 6.24
CA ASP A 182 -17.41 -4.08 6.37
C ASP A 182 -17.28 -2.65 5.81
N VAL A 183 -16.12 -2.01 6.00
CA VAL A 183 -15.85 -0.66 5.48
C VAL A 183 -15.33 -0.73 4.04
N ALA A 184 -14.44 -1.67 3.74
CA ALA A 184 -13.80 -1.79 2.45
C ALA A 184 -14.76 -2.24 1.33
N TYR A 185 -15.70 -3.14 1.67
CA TYR A 185 -16.56 -3.81 0.70
C TYR A 185 -18.06 -3.66 1.01
N GLY A 186 -18.42 -2.99 2.11
CA GLY A 186 -19.82 -2.83 2.53
C GLY A 186 -20.46 -4.12 3.04
N ILE A 187 -19.67 -5.14 3.40
CA ILE A 187 -20.16 -6.42 3.91
C ILE A 187 -20.53 -6.25 5.39
N VAL A 188 -21.80 -6.04 5.68
CA VAL A 188 -22.29 -6.00 7.07
C VAL A 188 -22.44 -7.44 7.56
N GLU A 189 -21.61 -7.85 8.52
CA GLU A 189 -21.78 -9.14 9.21
C GLU A 189 -23.21 -9.23 9.76
N GLY A 190 -24.01 -10.17 9.25
CA GLY A 190 -25.39 -10.41 9.69
C GLY A 190 -26.49 -10.24 8.64
N THR A 191 -26.17 -9.79 7.42
CA THR A 191 -27.11 -9.86 6.27
C THR A 191 -26.81 -11.04 5.36
N ALA A 192 -26.66 -12.23 5.94
CA ALA A 192 -27.03 -13.44 5.21
C ALA A 192 -28.56 -13.42 5.13
N THR A 193 -29.10 -12.59 4.25
CA THR A 193 -30.49 -12.75 3.82
C THR A 193 -30.53 -14.14 3.22
N GLU A 194 -31.21 -15.07 3.89
CA GLU A 194 -31.69 -16.28 3.23
C GLU A 194 -32.39 -15.77 1.97
N ILE A 195 -31.73 -15.95 0.82
CA ILE A 195 -32.40 -15.84 -0.45
C ILE A 195 -33.34 -17.04 -0.42
N GLU A 196 -34.56 -16.83 0.08
CA GLU A 196 -35.65 -17.77 -0.18
C GLU A 196 -35.62 -18.00 -1.69
N ASP A 197 -35.40 -19.26 -2.08
CA ASP A 197 -35.49 -19.75 -3.45
C ASP A 197 -36.87 -19.35 -4.00
N VAL A 198 -36.94 -18.16 -4.60
CA VAL A 198 -38.06 -17.81 -5.44
C VAL A 198 -37.85 -18.62 -6.70
N ASP A 199 -38.63 -19.69 -6.85
CA ASP A 199 -38.83 -20.46 -8.07
C ASP A 199 -39.13 -19.50 -9.25
N LEU A 200 -38.06 -19.01 -9.87
CA LEU A 200 -38.09 -18.04 -10.99
C LEU A 200 -37.70 -18.70 -12.31
N PHE A 201 -37.86 -20.03 -12.40
CA PHE A 201 -37.81 -20.77 -13.66
C PHE A 201 -39.19 -21.36 -13.98
N GLY A 202 -40.17 -20.45 -14.08
CA GLY A 202 -41.24 -20.63 -15.04
C GLY A 202 -40.64 -20.59 -16.45
N ASP A 203 -40.52 -21.78 -17.04
CA ASP A 203 -40.73 -22.10 -18.45
C ASP A 203 -40.48 -20.93 -19.44
N VAL A 204 -39.23 -20.77 -19.89
CA VAL A 204 -38.94 -19.98 -21.10
C VAL A 204 -38.30 -20.86 -22.15
N THR A 205 -39.09 -21.01 -23.20
CA THR A 205 -38.88 -21.75 -24.42
C THR A 205 -37.78 -21.15 -25.29
N ARG A 206 -36.93 -22.03 -25.84
CA ARG A 206 -36.37 -22.03 -27.21
C ARG A 206 -36.04 -20.68 -27.88
N GLN A 207 -34.75 -20.45 -28.13
CA GLN A 207 -34.27 -19.91 -29.42
C GLN A 207 -32.83 -20.38 -29.71
N GLN A 208 -32.65 -21.08 -30.84
CA GLN A 208 -31.36 -21.28 -31.54
C GLN A 208 -31.09 -20.08 -32.49
N PRO A 209 -30.05 -20.11 -33.33
CA PRO A 209 -28.61 -20.06 -33.07
C PRO A 209 -28.03 -18.75 -33.63
N VAL A 210 -26.82 -18.35 -33.23
CA VAL A 210 -26.10 -17.26 -33.90
C VAL A 210 -24.91 -17.83 -34.66
N ASP A 211 -24.89 -17.47 -35.93
CA ASP A 211 -23.99 -17.86 -37.01
C ASP A 211 -22.57 -17.37 -36.74
N GLU A 212 -21.60 -18.29 -36.73
CA GLU A 212 -20.17 -17.99 -36.70
C GLU A 212 -19.70 -17.69 -38.13
N SER A 213 -19.45 -16.41 -38.42
CA SER A 213 -18.58 -16.02 -39.54
C SER A 213 -17.26 -15.48 -38.98
N ALA A 214 -16.22 -16.25 -39.21
CA ALA A 214 -14.84 -15.78 -39.25
C ALA A 214 -14.67 -14.82 -40.44
N ASP A 215 -13.88 -13.78 -40.27
CA ASP A 215 -12.77 -13.43 -41.19
C ASP A 215 -12.02 -12.18 -40.67
N ASP A 216 -10.71 -12.36 -40.60
CA ASP A 216 -9.62 -11.44 -40.93
C ASP A 216 -9.63 -9.98 -40.44
N LEU A 217 -8.52 -9.57 -39.78
CA LEU A 217 -7.39 -8.95 -40.48
C LEU A 217 -6.33 -8.48 -39.47
N PHE A 218 -5.10 -8.95 -39.69
CA PHE A 218 -3.85 -8.41 -39.18
C PHE A 218 -3.66 -6.97 -39.68
N GLU A 219 -3.36 -6.02 -38.80
CA GLU A 219 -2.51 -4.88 -39.12
C GLU A 219 -1.57 -4.58 -37.94
N THR A 220 -0.29 -4.71 -38.25
CA THR A 220 0.87 -4.28 -37.45
C THR A 220 0.98 -2.76 -37.51
N ASP A 221 1.10 -2.07 -36.37
CA ASP A 221 1.48 -0.66 -36.35
C ASP A 221 2.69 -0.45 -35.42
N ASP A 222 3.80 -0.13 -36.08
CA ASP A 222 5.06 0.35 -35.55
C ASP A 222 4.86 1.62 -34.72
N ARG A 223 5.35 1.64 -33.48
CA ARG A 223 5.59 2.93 -32.79
C ARG A 223 6.97 3.01 -32.15
N PRO A 224 7.60 4.20 -32.27
CA PRO A 224 9.04 4.38 -32.07
C PRO A 224 9.47 4.37 -30.61
N THR A 225 10.69 3.89 -30.42
CA THR A 225 11.51 4.06 -29.22
C THR A 225 12.07 5.48 -29.15
N ALA A 226 11.85 6.16 -28.03
CA ALA A 226 12.59 7.34 -27.59
C ALA A 226 13.15 6.99 -26.20
N THR A 227 14.40 6.55 -26.07
CA THR A 227 15.61 7.38 -25.88
C THR A 227 15.37 8.85 -25.56
N ASP A 228 16.01 9.26 -24.46
CA ASP A 228 16.54 10.59 -24.16
C ASP A 228 15.82 11.39 -23.05
N LEU A 229 16.23 11.15 -21.81
CA LEU A 229 16.20 12.14 -20.73
C LEU A 229 17.53 12.07 -19.98
N GLY A 230 18.50 12.82 -20.50
CA GLY A 230 19.76 13.12 -19.83
C GLY A 230 19.62 14.05 -18.63
N ASP A 231 20.62 13.92 -17.76
CA ASP A 231 21.31 15.00 -17.03
C ASP A 231 20.47 16.06 -16.32
N LEU A 232 20.11 15.79 -15.07
CA LEU A 232 19.66 16.80 -14.11
C LEU A 232 20.17 16.54 -12.68
N PHE A 233 21.49 16.38 -12.50
CA PHE A 233 22.13 16.63 -11.19
C PHE A 233 23.52 17.24 -11.35
N ALA A 234 23.55 18.56 -11.56
CA ALA A 234 24.73 19.37 -11.29
C ALA A 234 24.97 19.38 -9.76
N THR A 235 26.16 18.94 -9.37
CA THR A 235 26.66 19.01 -7.99
C THR A 235 27.21 20.41 -7.75
N ASP A 236 26.51 21.20 -6.96
CA ASP A 236 27.03 22.51 -6.54
C ASP A 236 27.86 22.32 -5.28
N GLY A 237 29.18 22.37 -5.47
CA GLY A 237 30.17 22.33 -4.41
C GLY A 237 30.18 23.63 -3.62
N ARG A 238 30.11 23.52 -2.28
CA ARG A 238 30.66 24.53 -1.37
C ARG A 238 31.58 23.84 -0.39
N GLY A 239 32.88 23.99 -0.65
CA GLY A 239 33.93 23.77 0.33
C GLY A 239 34.00 24.92 1.37
N PRO A 240 34.75 24.72 2.45
CA PRO A 240 34.71 25.57 3.65
C PRO A 240 35.56 26.84 3.50
N ARG A 241 35.19 27.86 4.28
CA ARG A 241 36.08 28.93 4.75
C ARG A 241 36.02 28.97 6.27
#